data_AF-A0A2G9U3Z2-F1
#
_entry.id   AF-A0A2G9U3Z2-F1
#
_cell.length_a   1.000
_cell.length_b   1.000
_cell.length_c   1.000
_cell.angle_alpha   90.00
_cell.angle_beta   90.00
_cell.angle_gamma   90.00
#
_symmetry.space_group_name_H-M   'P 1'
#
loop_
_entity.id
_entity.type
_entity.pdbx_description
1 polymer ?
#
loop_
_entity_poly.entity_id
_entity_poly.type
_entity_poly.pdbx_seq_one_letter_code
_entity_poly.pdbx_strand_id
1 'polypeptide(L)'
;MNSSVSEFYAWCDSLPHLPKLQVPMIFLNAEDDPIVPACLWQPVKELASQSEDMAFILTRHGGHLGFLEGGSFAPHSVSWLDRFIVVMADQAVKAYT
;
A
#
# COMPACT_ATOMS: atom_id res chain seq x y z
N MET A 1 9.47 28.55 -6.18
CA MET A 1 8.72 28.66 -4.92
C MET A 1 7.28 28.35 -5.28
N ASN A 2 6.71 27.27 -4.74
CA ASN A 2 5.29 26.97 -4.96
C ASN A 2 4.49 28.07 -4.23
N SER A 3 3.76 28.85 -5.00
CA SER A 3 3.25 30.17 -4.61
C SER A 3 1.91 30.09 -3.89
N SER A 4 1.26 28.93 -3.94
CA SER A 4 -0.05 28.66 -3.33
C SER A 4 -0.06 27.33 -2.59
N VAL A 5 -1.03 27.18 -1.66
CA VAL A 5 -1.26 25.92 -0.93
C VAL A 5 -1.57 24.77 -1.90
N SER A 6 -2.33 25.04 -2.96
CA SER A 6 -2.67 24.05 -3.98
C SER A 6 -1.41 23.56 -4.73
N GLU A 7 -0.54 24.48 -5.14
CA GLU A 7 0.74 24.11 -5.79
C GLU A 7 1.65 23.31 -4.87
N PHE A 8 1.66 23.60 -3.57
CA PHE A 8 2.40 22.81 -2.60
C PHE A 8 1.90 21.36 -2.55
N TYR A 9 0.59 21.14 -2.40
CA TYR A 9 0.04 19.79 -2.35
C TYR A 9 0.15 19.05 -3.69
N ALA A 10 -0.03 19.74 -4.82
CA ALA A 10 0.16 19.14 -6.15
C ALA A 10 1.62 18.71 -6.37
N TRP A 11 2.59 19.44 -5.81
CA TRP A 11 4.00 19.07 -5.87
C TRP A 11 4.36 17.89 -4.96
N CYS A 12 3.69 17.75 -3.81
CA CYS A 12 3.86 16.61 -2.92
C CYS A 12 3.10 15.35 -3.36
N ASP A 13 2.22 15.44 -4.36
CA ASP A 13 1.42 14.33 -4.83
C ASP A 13 2.30 13.24 -5.49
N SER A 14 2.18 12.01 -5.02
CA SER A 14 2.91 10.87 -5.53
C SER A 14 2.18 10.14 -6.65
N LEU A 15 0.86 10.32 -6.77
CA LEU A 15 0.02 9.59 -7.73
C LEU A 15 0.49 9.75 -9.18
N PRO A 16 0.88 10.96 -9.67
CA PRO A 16 1.37 11.14 -11.04
C PRO A 16 2.72 10.47 -11.33
N HIS A 17 3.42 10.02 -10.29
CA HIS A 17 4.74 9.38 -10.39
C HIS A 17 4.64 7.86 -10.41
N LEU A 18 3.57 7.27 -9.87
CA LEU A 18 3.39 5.82 -9.83
C LEU A 18 3.53 5.17 -11.22
N PRO A 19 2.91 5.66 -12.33
CA PRO A 19 3.04 5.04 -13.65
C PRO A 19 4.47 5.01 -14.22
N LYS A 20 5.41 5.76 -13.61
CA LYS A 20 6.81 5.83 -14.05
C LYS A 20 7.69 4.79 -13.35
N LEU A 21 7.15 4.07 -12.37
CA LEU A 21 7.87 3.01 -11.67
C LEU A 21 8.11 1.85 -12.62
N GLN A 22 9.36 1.37 -12.67
CA GLN A 22 9.78 0.23 -13.48
C GLN A 22 9.97 -1.05 -12.66
N VAL A 23 9.71 -0.96 -11.35
CA VAL A 23 9.83 -2.09 -10.43
C VAL A 23 8.43 -2.55 -10.08
N PRO A 24 8.13 -3.85 -10.24
CA PRO A 24 6.87 -4.44 -9.84
C PRO A 24 6.53 -4.09 -8.38
N MET A 25 5.32 -3.59 -8.14
CA MET A 25 4.93 -3.01 -6.86
C MET A 25 3.58 -3.52 -6.38
N ILE A 26 3.49 -3.79 -5.08
CA ILE A 26 2.24 -4.15 -4.42
C ILE A 26 1.86 -3.04 -3.44
N PHE A 27 0.68 -2.47 -3.64
CA PHE A 27 0.04 -1.56 -2.71
C PHE A 27 -0.93 -2.33 -1.83
N LEU A 28 -0.88 -2.12 -0.53
CA LEU A 28 -1.70 -2.83 0.45
C LEU A 28 -2.36 -1.82 1.38
N ASN A 29 -3.67 -1.94 1.57
CA ASN A 29 -4.45 -1.11 2.50
C ASN A 29 -5.54 -1.93 3.21
N ALA A 30 -6.16 -1.35 4.25
CA ALA A 30 -7.31 -1.92 4.95
C ALA A 30 -8.52 -0.98 4.86
N GLU A 31 -9.73 -1.55 4.76
CA GLU A 31 -10.99 -0.78 4.77
C GLU A 31 -11.26 -0.11 6.11
N ASP A 32 -10.72 -0.67 7.20
CA ASP A 32 -10.85 -0.16 8.56
C ASP A 32 -9.69 0.74 9.02
N ASP A 33 -8.85 1.22 8.10
CA ASP A 33 -7.83 2.24 8.40
C ASP A 33 -8.49 3.61 8.68
N PRO A 34 -8.39 4.17 9.90
CA PRO A 34 -9.03 5.44 10.25
C PRO A 34 -8.28 6.68 9.72
N ILE A 35 -7.06 6.51 9.21
CA ILE A 35 -6.17 7.59 8.75
C ILE A 35 -6.18 7.69 7.21
N VAL A 36 -6.32 6.56 6.51
CA VAL A 36 -6.29 6.51 5.03
C VAL A 36 -7.70 6.21 4.47
N PRO A 37 -8.52 7.25 4.23
CA PRO A 37 -9.87 7.07 3.69
C PRO A 37 -9.86 6.61 2.23
N ALA A 38 -11.02 6.15 1.77
CA ALA A 38 -11.21 5.61 0.42
C ALA A 38 -10.73 6.52 -0.71
N CYS A 39 -10.96 7.83 -0.61
CA CYS A 39 -10.55 8.78 -1.64
C CYS A 39 -9.03 8.84 -1.87
N LEU A 40 -8.21 8.40 -0.90
CA LEU A 40 -6.75 8.38 -1.05
C LEU A 40 -6.25 7.10 -1.72
N TRP A 41 -6.85 5.94 -1.42
CA TRP A 41 -6.39 4.67 -1.99
C TRP A 41 -7.14 4.27 -3.27
N GLN A 42 -8.33 4.80 -3.53
CA GLN A 42 -9.11 4.51 -4.75
C GLN A 42 -8.34 4.83 -6.05
N PRO A 43 -7.67 5.99 -6.19
CA PRO A 43 -6.92 6.29 -7.41
C PRO A 43 -5.76 5.32 -7.64
N VAL A 44 -5.10 4.87 -6.56
CA VAL A 44 -4.02 3.87 -6.63
C VAL A 44 -4.57 2.52 -7.07
N LYS A 45 -5.74 2.12 -6.55
CA LYS A 45 -6.44 0.90 -6.97
C LYS A 45 -6.82 0.93 -8.44
N GLU A 46 -7.36 2.05 -8.91
CA GLU A 46 -7.73 2.25 -10.31
C GLU A 46 -6.50 2.15 -11.21
N LEU A 47 -5.40 2.82 -10.83
CA LEU A 47 -4.14 2.74 -11.57
C LEU A 47 -3.59 1.31 -11.62
N ALA A 48 -3.56 0.61 -10.49
CA ALA A 48 -3.06 -0.76 -10.43
C ALA A 48 -3.91 -1.72 -11.28
N SER A 49 -5.22 -1.49 -11.42
CA SER A 49 -6.08 -2.32 -12.27
C SER A 49 -5.78 -2.23 -13.78
N GLN A 50 -4.99 -1.23 -14.19
CA GLN A 50 -4.60 -0.96 -15.57
C GLN A 50 -3.13 -1.30 -15.85
N SER A 51 -2.40 -1.83 -14.87
CA SER A 51 -0.97 -2.09 -14.95
C SER A 51 -0.68 -3.57 -14.71
N GLU A 52 0.25 -4.14 -15.47
CA GLU A 52 0.75 -5.50 -15.25
C GLU A 52 1.81 -5.57 -14.13
N ASP A 53 2.48 -4.44 -13.87
CA ASP A 53 3.56 -4.34 -12.87
C ASP A 53 3.06 -3.79 -11.51
N MET A 54 1.76 -3.55 -11.36
CA MET A 54 1.20 -3.07 -10.09
C MET A 54 0.04 -3.94 -9.64
N ALA A 55 0.03 -4.27 -8.35
CA ALA A 55 -1.10 -4.91 -7.71
C ALA A 55 -1.60 -4.05 -6.55
N PHE A 56 -2.91 -4.02 -6.33
CA PHE A 56 -3.53 -3.37 -5.19
C PHE A 56 -4.33 -4.39 -4.38
N ILE A 57 -4.03 -4.50 -3.09
CA ILE A 57 -4.68 -5.41 -2.15
C ILE A 57 -5.44 -4.57 -1.12
N LEU A 58 -6.75 -4.80 -1.05
CA LEU A 58 -7.61 -4.24 -0.02
C LEU A 58 -8.08 -5.37 0.88
N THR A 59 -7.80 -5.24 2.17
CA THR A 59 -8.33 -6.14 3.19
C THR A 59 -9.51 -5.49 3.88
N ARG A 60 -10.45 -6.30 4.39
CA ARG A 60 -11.53 -5.78 5.24
C ARG A 60 -11.01 -5.26 6.58
N HIS A 61 -9.99 -5.92 7.12
CA HIS A 61 -9.42 -5.65 8.43
C HIS A 61 -7.90 -5.69 8.41
N GLY A 62 -7.30 -4.77 9.16
CA GLY A 62 -5.85 -4.68 9.37
C GLY A 62 -5.48 -3.41 10.13
N GLY A 63 -6.32 -2.37 10.01
CA GLY A 63 -6.12 -1.07 10.60
C GLY A 63 -4.84 -0.39 10.14
N HIS A 64 -4.55 0.76 10.74
CA HIS A 64 -3.34 1.54 10.43
C HIS A 64 -2.06 0.96 11.06
N LEU A 65 -2.19 0.13 12.10
CA LEU A 65 -1.08 -0.34 12.94
C LEU A 65 -0.33 -1.57 12.37
N GLY A 66 -0.53 -1.89 11.10
CA GLY A 66 0.26 -2.92 10.41
C GLY A 66 -0.30 -4.35 10.54
N PHE A 67 -1.62 -4.52 10.45
CA PHE A 67 -2.26 -5.84 10.35
C PHE A 67 -1.90 -6.77 11.52
N LEU A 68 -1.94 -6.21 12.74
CA LEU A 68 -1.66 -6.95 13.96
C LEU A 68 -2.73 -8.03 14.19
N GLU A 69 -2.27 -9.20 14.61
CA GLU A 69 -3.11 -10.34 14.97
C GLU A 69 -2.86 -10.72 16.42
N GLY A 70 -3.83 -11.37 17.07
CA GLY A 70 -3.66 -11.92 18.42
C GLY A 70 -4.77 -11.56 19.40
N GLY A 71 -4.57 -11.98 20.65
CA GLY A 71 -5.52 -11.76 21.74
C GLY A 71 -5.39 -10.38 22.38
N SER A 72 -6.37 -10.03 23.22
CA SER A 72 -6.60 -8.68 23.76
C SER A 72 -5.46 -8.06 24.60
N PHE A 73 -4.47 -8.84 25.03
CA PHE A 73 -3.41 -8.38 25.94
C PHE A 73 -2.05 -8.18 25.27
N ALA A 74 -1.79 -8.85 24.15
CA ALA A 74 -0.58 -8.63 23.35
C ALA A 74 -0.80 -9.15 21.93
N PRO A 75 -0.44 -8.38 20.89
CA PRO A 75 -0.40 -8.90 19.53
C PRO A 75 0.68 -9.99 19.42
N HIS A 76 0.53 -10.85 18.42
CA HIS A 76 1.56 -11.79 18.04
C HIS A 76 2.82 -11.01 17.64
N SER A 77 4.00 -11.56 17.96
CA SER A 77 5.28 -10.99 17.55
C SER A 77 5.50 -11.02 16.03
N VAL A 78 4.73 -11.83 15.31
CA VAL A 78 4.71 -11.92 13.86
C VAL A 78 3.27 -11.66 13.40
N SER A 79 3.06 -10.50 12.79
CA SER A 79 1.78 -10.03 12.26
C SER A 79 1.42 -10.73 10.95
N TRP A 80 0.21 -10.44 10.44
CA TRP A 80 -0.18 -10.86 9.11
C TRP A 80 0.72 -10.23 8.04
N LEU A 81 1.04 -8.94 8.20
CA LEU A 81 1.87 -8.18 7.27
C LEU A 81 3.29 -8.77 7.16
N ASP A 82 3.87 -9.19 8.28
CA ASP A 82 5.22 -9.80 8.28
C ASP A 82 5.27 -11.05 7.41
N ARG A 83 4.28 -11.94 7.56
CA ARG A 83 4.19 -13.16 6.75
C ARG A 83 3.93 -12.85 5.28
N PHE A 84 3.07 -11.86 5.01
CA PHE A 84 2.78 -11.40 3.66
C PHE A 84 4.06 -10.90 2.95
N ILE A 85 4.85 -10.05 3.61
CA ILE A 85 6.11 -9.52 3.07
C ILE A 85 7.09 -10.66 2.75
N VAL A 86 7.28 -11.62 3.67
CA VAL A 86 8.20 -12.74 3.45
C VAL A 86 7.76 -13.59 2.26
N VAL A 87 6.46 -13.89 2.13
CA VAL A 87 5.93 -14.65 0.99
C VAL A 87 6.16 -13.89 -0.31
N MET A 88 5.80 -12.60 -0.38
CA MET A 88 5.96 -11.83 -1.61
C MET A 88 7.44 -11.64 -1.99
N ALA A 89 8.33 -11.47 -1.01
CA ALA A 89 9.77 -11.40 -1.24
C ALA A 89 10.31 -12.72 -1.81
N ASP A 90 9.92 -13.86 -1.24
CA ASP A 90 10.30 -15.19 -1.76
C ASP A 90 9.78 -15.40 -3.19
N GLN A 91 8.54 -14.99 -3.50
CA GLN A 91 8.02 -15.05 -4.86
C GLN A 91 8.77 -14.12 -5.83
N ALA A 92 9.13 -12.91 -5.39
CA ALA A 92 9.90 -11.98 -6.20
C ALA A 92 11.29 -12.56 -6.52
N VAL A 93 11.97 -13.15 -5.55
CA VAL A 93 13.26 -13.82 -5.80
C VAL A 93 13.12 -14.90 -6.87
N LYS A 94 12.07 -15.75 -6.80
CA LYS A 94 11.81 -16.80 -7.79
C LYS A 94 11.44 -16.28 -9.18
N ALA A 95 10.78 -15.12 -9.25
CA ALA A 95 10.35 -14.53 -10.51
C ALA A 95 11.47 -13.77 -11.24
N TYR A 96 12.43 -13.22 -10.49
CA TYR A 96 13.45 -12.30 -11.01
C TYR A 96 14.91 -12.77 -10.84
N THR A 97 15.14 -13.99 -10.34
CA THR A 97 16.46 -14.65 -10.26
C THR A 97 16.44 -15.98 -10.99
#